data_AF-A0A7W0SRP0-F1
#
_entry.id   AF-A0A7W0SRP0-F1
#
_cell.length_a   1.000
_cell.length_b   1.000
_cell.length_c   1.000
_cell.angle_alpha   90.00
_cell.angle_beta   90.00
_cell.angle_gamma   90.00
#
_symmetry.space_group_name_H-M   'P 1'
#
loop_
_entity.id
_entity.type
_entity.pdbx_description
1 polymer ?
#
loop_
_entity_poly.entity_id
_entity_poly.type
_entity_poly.pdbx_seq_one_letter_code
_entity_poly.pdbx_strand_id
1 'polypeptide(L)'
;MVERVEGLVRIEVDGVPCLSYPGLAGPVALGDEVVVNVQARLLGLGSGGFDVLYVNLTRGLELSPDEGAHVMRLPYTPLQSAVRYAEEDGPLADTLDGMPVVCCSLHSQVAPVCAGLGYGLRLAYVQLPGGALPVSLSDAIRALKTRRLIEAAVGVGACLDGDVQCMNVYSALAWAGTEEFDAVVCAVGPGIAGTGSHLGHGGLAATDAANAAAALQGAPVLAVRVSTQDVRERHRGVSHHSRAALELCLGSFVTAWPHGLPPPAWLHRREEVDVTGWETTCADLPLDHMGRGPDEDPWFFASAFAAGRLARSLVR
;
A
#
# COMPACT_ATOMS: atom_id res chain seq x y z
N MET A 1 -0.52 25.76 10.24
CA MET A 1 0.25 24.52 10.01
C MET A 1 0.07 23.65 11.24
N VAL A 2 -0.51 22.47 11.07
CA VAL A 2 -0.86 21.56 12.17
C VAL A 2 0.25 20.54 12.39
N GLU A 3 0.78 19.98 11.30
CA GLU A 3 1.85 19.00 11.33
C GLU A 3 2.68 19.10 10.05
N ARG A 4 3.99 18.84 10.15
CA ARG A 4 4.88 18.66 9.00
C ARG A 4 5.70 17.41 9.22
N VAL A 5 5.64 16.52 8.23
CA VAL A 5 6.51 15.35 8.10
C VAL A 5 7.18 15.41 6.73
N GLU A 6 8.11 14.51 6.47
CA GLU A 6 8.76 14.42 5.16
C GLU A 6 7.73 14.14 4.06
N GLY A 7 7.78 14.91 2.97
CA GLY A 7 6.86 14.81 1.82
C GLY A 7 5.43 15.33 2.04
N LEU A 8 4.98 15.53 3.29
CA LEU A 8 3.58 15.86 3.60
C LEU A 8 3.45 16.96 4.67
N VAL A 9 2.51 17.88 4.46
CA VAL A 9 2.11 18.89 5.45
C VAL A 9 0.61 18.79 5.68
N ARG A 10 0.20 18.72 6.95
CA ARG A 10 -1.19 18.86 7.37
C ARG A 10 -1.44 20.29 7.82
N ILE A 11 -2.38 20.96 7.17
CA ILE A 11 -2.70 22.37 7.38
C ILE A 11 -4.21 22.55 7.53
N GLU A 12 -4.61 23.78 7.85
CA GLU A 12 -6.00 24.21 7.74
C GLU A 12 -6.05 25.36 6.73
N VAL A 13 -7.06 25.33 5.87
CA VAL A 13 -7.39 26.41 4.93
C VAL A 13 -8.83 26.82 5.24
N ASP A 14 -9.02 28.09 5.65
CA ASP A 14 -10.32 28.62 6.08
C ASP A 14 -11.03 27.76 7.14
N GLY A 15 -10.26 27.19 8.08
CA GLY A 15 -10.77 26.33 9.15
C GLY A 15 -11.12 24.90 8.71
N VAL A 16 -10.79 24.52 7.48
CA VAL A 16 -11.00 23.16 6.95
C VAL A 16 -9.67 22.40 6.92
N PRO A 17 -9.60 21.17 7.46
CA PRO A 17 -8.42 20.32 7.34
C PRO A 17 -8.03 20.09 5.88
N CYS A 18 -6.75 20.27 5.57
CA CYS A 18 -6.23 20.18 4.21
C CYS A 18 -4.84 19.54 4.21
N LEU A 19 -4.59 18.69 3.21
CA LEU A 19 -3.27 18.10 2.97
C LEU A 19 -2.54 18.81 1.85
N SER A 20 -1.24 19.02 2.04
CA SER A 20 -0.34 19.54 1.02
C SER A 20 0.84 18.60 0.85
N TYR A 21 1.20 18.34 -0.41
CA TYR A 21 2.44 17.67 -0.78
C TYR A 21 3.38 18.74 -1.35
N PRO A 22 4.34 19.29 -0.56
CA PRO A 22 5.15 20.42 -1.01
C PRO A 22 5.96 20.13 -2.28
N GLY A 23 6.33 18.88 -2.51
CA GLY A 23 7.01 18.41 -3.73
C GLY A 23 6.13 18.37 -4.99
N LEU A 24 4.83 18.66 -4.86
CA LEU A 24 3.90 18.79 -6.00
C LEU A 24 3.22 20.15 -6.06
N ALA A 25 2.88 20.70 -4.88
CA ALA A 25 2.02 21.87 -4.76
C ALA A 25 2.77 23.16 -4.36
N GLY A 26 4.09 23.05 -4.15
CA GLY A 26 4.94 24.13 -3.66
C GLY A 26 5.03 24.17 -2.14
N PRO A 27 6.07 24.82 -1.58
CA PRO A 27 6.19 25.02 -0.14
C PRO A 27 5.01 25.84 0.40
N VAL A 28 4.62 25.59 1.66
CA VAL A 28 3.49 26.26 2.32
C VAL A 28 3.89 26.90 3.64
N ALA A 29 3.33 28.08 3.94
CA ALA A 29 3.39 28.74 5.23
C ALA A 29 2.05 29.41 5.60
N LEU A 30 2.00 29.96 6.82
CA LEU A 30 0.85 30.76 7.27
C LEU A 30 0.75 32.07 6.46
N GLY A 31 -0.47 32.41 6.05
CA GLY A 31 -0.76 33.61 5.26
C GLY A 31 -0.70 33.41 3.75
N ASP A 32 -0.42 32.19 3.28
CA ASP A 32 -0.32 31.88 1.86
C ASP A 32 -1.70 31.79 1.20
N GLU A 33 -1.81 32.32 -0.01
CA GLU A 33 -2.94 32.12 -0.88
C GLU A 33 -2.75 30.81 -1.67
N VAL A 34 -3.77 29.95 -1.64
CA VAL A 34 -3.69 28.59 -2.18
C VAL A 34 -4.98 28.22 -2.91
N VAL A 35 -4.87 27.31 -3.87
CA VAL A 35 -6.03 26.64 -4.49
C VAL A 35 -6.17 25.26 -3.87
N VAL A 36 -7.39 24.90 -3.47
CA VAL A 36 -7.70 23.60 -2.84
C VAL A 36 -8.72 22.81 -3.65
N ASN A 37 -8.55 21.50 -3.72
CA ASN A 37 -9.53 20.56 -4.22
C ASN A 37 -10.37 20.03 -3.06
N VAL A 38 -11.67 20.32 -3.10
CA VAL A 38 -12.61 20.06 -2.00
C VAL A 38 -13.55 18.86 -2.23
N GLN A 39 -13.48 18.22 -3.40
CA GLN A 39 -14.56 17.33 -3.86
C GLN A 39 -14.74 16.10 -2.99
N ALA A 40 -13.65 15.42 -2.61
CA ALA A 40 -13.73 14.20 -1.81
C ALA A 40 -14.42 14.46 -0.46
N ARG A 41 -14.07 15.58 0.21
CA ARG A 41 -14.71 16.00 1.45
C ARG A 41 -16.18 16.37 1.25
N LEU A 42 -16.51 17.17 0.23
CA LEU A 42 -17.91 17.56 -0.05
C LEU A 42 -18.81 16.37 -0.36
N LEU A 43 -18.27 15.34 -1.02
CA LEU A 43 -19.00 14.11 -1.33
C LEU A 43 -18.99 13.09 -0.18
N GLY A 44 -18.27 13.37 0.91
CA GLY A 44 -18.07 12.42 2.01
C GLY A 44 -17.39 11.12 1.57
N LEU A 45 -16.52 11.19 0.55
CA LEU A 45 -15.83 10.03 -0.01
C LEU A 45 -14.47 9.79 0.66
N GLY A 46 -14.13 8.52 0.81
CA GLY A 46 -12.89 8.07 1.43
C GLY A 46 -12.90 8.23 2.96
N SER A 47 -11.77 7.92 3.59
CA SER A 47 -11.58 8.02 5.04
C SER A 47 -10.88 9.32 5.47
N GLY A 48 -10.55 10.19 4.51
CA GLY A 48 -9.69 11.35 4.75
C GLY A 48 -10.37 12.52 5.44
N GLY A 49 -11.59 12.88 5.02
CA GLY A 49 -12.32 14.02 5.61
C GLY A 49 -11.61 15.39 5.47
N PHE A 50 -10.61 15.49 4.59
CA PHE A 50 -9.80 16.68 4.35
C PHE A 50 -9.84 17.09 2.87
N ASP A 51 -9.55 18.36 2.62
CA ASP A 51 -9.29 18.89 1.28
C ASP A 51 -7.83 18.60 0.87
N VAL A 52 -7.53 18.75 -0.43
CA VAL A 52 -6.16 18.57 -0.96
C VAL A 52 -5.70 19.85 -1.61
N LEU A 53 -4.59 20.43 -1.13
CA LEU A 53 -3.98 21.61 -1.71
C LEU A 53 -3.47 21.28 -3.12
N TYR A 54 -3.95 22.04 -4.09
CA TYR A 54 -3.64 21.88 -5.50
C TYR A 54 -2.40 22.70 -5.91
N VAL A 55 -2.36 23.99 -5.58
CA VAL A 55 -1.20 24.87 -5.83
C VAL A 55 -1.12 25.99 -4.81
N ASN A 56 0.11 26.36 -4.41
CA ASN A 56 0.39 27.59 -3.67
C ASN A 56 0.64 28.77 -4.62
N LEU A 57 -0.23 29.80 -4.57
CA LEU A 57 -0.15 30.98 -5.43
C LEU A 57 0.87 32.02 -4.93
N THR A 58 1.13 32.05 -3.62
CA THR A 58 2.10 33.01 -3.04
C THR A 58 3.54 32.59 -3.30
N ARG A 59 3.84 31.29 -3.23
CA ARG A 59 5.20 30.76 -3.39
C ARG A 59 5.48 30.17 -4.77
N GLY A 60 4.45 29.85 -5.53
CA GLY A 60 4.57 29.24 -6.85
C GLY A 60 4.99 27.77 -6.82
N LEU A 61 5.34 27.27 -8.01
CA LEU A 61 5.63 25.85 -8.30
C LEU A 61 7.03 25.65 -8.94
N GLU A 62 7.96 26.56 -8.70
CA GLU A 62 9.35 26.43 -9.19
C GLU A 62 10.13 25.41 -8.34
N LEU A 63 9.72 24.15 -8.42
CA LEU A 63 10.37 23.03 -7.76
C LEU A 63 11.56 22.54 -8.57
N SER A 64 12.65 22.20 -7.87
CA SER A 64 13.80 21.56 -8.52
C SER A 64 13.47 20.11 -8.86
N PRO A 65 13.90 19.60 -10.03
CA PRO A 65 13.77 18.19 -10.35
C PRO A 65 14.69 17.35 -9.45
N ASP A 66 14.38 16.06 -9.30
CA ASP A 66 15.30 15.11 -8.67
C ASP A 66 16.64 15.09 -9.44
N GLU A 67 17.74 14.90 -8.71
CA GLU A 67 19.06 14.84 -9.31
C GLU A 67 19.14 13.67 -10.30
N GLY A 68 19.59 13.95 -11.53
CA GLY A 68 19.71 12.95 -12.58
C GLY A 68 18.37 12.41 -13.11
N ALA A 69 17.24 13.07 -12.80
CA ALA A 69 15.94 12.72 -13.35
C ALA A 69 15.93 12.86 -14.88
N HIS A 70 15.45 11.83 -15.56
CA HIS A 70 15.24 11.86 -17.02
C HIS A 70 13.84 11.44 -17.45
N VAL A 71 12.97 11.07 -16.50
CA VAL A 71 11.60 10.65 -16.75
C VAL A 71 10.62 11.59 -16.06
N MET A 72 9.51 11.87 -16.74
CA MET A 72 8.38 12.62 -16.17
C MET A 72 7.32 11.65 -15.69
N ARG A 73 6.99 11.71 -14.40
CA ARG A 73 5.80 11.05 -13.84
C ARG A 73 4.57 11.92 -14.04
N LEU A 74 3.40 11.27 -14.23
CA LEU A 74 2.14 11.94 -14.58
C LEU A 74 2.31 12.93 -15.76
N PRO A 75 2.96 12.53 -16.86
CA PRO A 75 3.35 13.45 -17.93
C PRO A 75 2.12 14.14 -18.52
N TYR A 76 2.26 15.44 -18.83
CA TYR A 76 1.19 16.28 -19.39
C TYR A 76 0.02 16.55 -18.44
N THR A 77 0.13 16.17 -17.17
CA THR A 77 -0.80 16.63 -16.13
C THR A 77 -0.22 17.83 -15.38
N PRO A 78 -1.05 18.65 -14.72
CA PRO A 78 -0.58 19.72 -13.85
C PRO A 78 0.23 19.24 -12.62
N LEU A 79 0.21 17.93 -12.33
CA LEU A 79 0.94 17.31 -11.23
C LEU A 79 2.19 16.54 -11.71
N GLN A 80 2.64 16.81 -12.93
CA GLN A 80 3.84 16.15 -13.44
C GLN A 80 5.06 16.50 -12.59
N SER A 81 5.91 15.52 -12.34
CA SER A 81 7.16 15.70 -11.60
C SER A 81 8.28 14.89 -12.25
N ALA A 82 9.47 15.48 -12.30
CA ALA A 82 10.68 14.83 -12.82
C ALA A 82 11.25 13.93 -11.74
N VAL A 83 11.44 12.65 -12.07
CA VAL A 83 11.86 11.62 -11.12
C VAL A 83 12.92 10.73 -11.75
N ARG A 84 13.79 10.19 -10.90
CA ARG A 84 14.73 9.12 -11.23
C ARG A 84 14.20 7.78 -10.72
N TYR A 85 14.15 6.77 -11.58
CA TYR A 85 13.70 5.43 -11.26
C TYR A 85 14.86 4.48 -10.94
N ALA A 86 14.63 3.51 -10.05
CA ALA A 86 15.67 2.58 -9.59
C ALA A 86 16.26 1.72 -10.73
N GLU A 87 15.43 1.33 -11.70
CA GLU A 87 15.85 0.58 -12.89
C GLU A 87 16.81 1.36 -13.82
N GLU A 88 17.04 2.65 -13.56
CA GLU A 88 18.01 3.47 -14.30
C GLU A 88 19.44 3.38 -13.74
N ASP A 89 19.59 2.89 -12.50
CA ASP A 89 20.87 2.89 -11.78
C ASP A 89 21.76 1.69 -12.13
N GLY A 90 21.22 0.68 -12.81
CA GLY A 90 21.98 -0.49 -13.22
C GLY A 90 21.10 -1.68 -13.60
N PRO A 91 21.72 -2.84 -13.89
CA PRO A 91 20.99 -4.08 -14.09
C PRO A 91 20.26 -4.49 -12.81
N LEU A 92 19.04 -4.99 -12.96
CA LEU A 92 18.25 -5.57 -11.87
C LEU A 92 18.23 -7.10 -11.96
N ALA A 93 17.86 -7.76 -10.87
CA ALA A 93 17.70 -9.20 -10.81
C ALA A 93 16.68 -9.71 -11.83
N ASP A 94 17.05 -10.78 -12.56
CA ASP A 94 16.17 -11.46 -13.52
C ASP A 94 15.09 -12.31 -12.82
N THR A 95 15.38 -12.79 -11.62
CA THR A 95 14.53 -13.65 -10.80
C THR A 95 14.55 -13.21 -9.33
N LEU A 96 13.55 -13.64 -8.57
CA LEU A 96 13.46 -13.44 -7.12
C LEU A 96 13.88 -14.68 -6.31
N ASP A 97 14.27 -15.76 -6.99
CA ASP A 97 14.76 -17.02 -6.41
C ASP A 97 13.90 -17.60 -5.27
N GLY A 98 12.59 -17.42 -5.37
CA GLY A 98 11.61 -17.88 -4.39
C GLY A 98 11.32 -16.89 -3.25
N MET A 99 11.84 -15.65 -3.29
CA MET A 99 11.53 -14.60 -2.31
C MET A 99 10.01 -14.46 -2.14
N PRO A 100 9.50 -14.48 -0.89
CA PRO A 100 8.08 -14.29 -0.64
C PRO A 100 7.62 -12.87 -0.93
N VAL A 101 6.48 -12.76 -1.63
CA VAL A 101 5.83 -11.49 -1.97
C VAL A 101 4.39 -11.50 -1.48
N VAL A 102 4.11 -10.77 -0.39
CA VAL A 102 2.76 -10.67 0.18
C VAL A 102 1.95 -9.61 -0.57
N CYS A 103 0.84 -10.01 -1.18
CA CYS A 103 0.00 -9.17 -2.02
C CYS A 103 -1.30 -8.81 -1.29
N CYS A 104 -1.42 -7.55 -0.88
CA CYS A 104 -2.53 -7.01 -0.12
C CYS A 104 -3.47 -6.19 -1.00
N SER A 105 -4.76 -6.54 -0.98
CA SER A 105 -5.81 -5.80 -1.68
C SER A 105 -6.20 -4.49 -0.98
N LEU A 106 -5.75 -4.29 0.26
CA LEU A 106 -6.01 -3.10 1.08
C LEU A 106 -4.78 -2.69 1.89
N HIS A 107 -4.61 -1.38 2.05
CA HIS A 107 -3.54 -0.80 2.85
C HIS A 107 -3.55 -1.24 4.33
N SER A 108 -4.74 -1.41 4.91
CA SER A 108 -4.90 -1.81 6.32
C SER A 108 -4.46 -3.24 6.63
N GLN A 109 -4.12 -4.04 5.60
CA GLN A 109 -3.52 -5.36 5.78
C GLN A 109 -2.01 -5.28 6.05
N VAL A 110 -1.34 -4.17 5.69
CA VAL A 110 0.14 -4.06 5.72
C VAL A 110 0.70 -4.25 7.13
N ALA A 111 0.15 -3.54 8.12
CA ALA A 111 0.67 -3.61 9.49
C ALA A 111 0.57 -5.03 10.10
N PRO A 112 -0.59 -5.73 10.04
CA PRO A 112 -0.67 -7.13 10.48
C PRO A 112 0.24 -8.07 9.68
N VAL A 113 0.38 -7.87 8.36
CA VAL A 113 1.29 -8.69 7.54
C VAL A 113 2.75 -8.53 8.02
N CYS A 114 3.21 -7.30 8.23
CA CYS A 114 4.54 -7.03 8.75
C CYS A 114 4.73 -7.63 10.16
N ALA A 115 3.72 -7.57 11.02
CA ALA A 115 3.74 -8.24 12.33
C ALA A 115 3.88 -9.76 12.21
N GLY A 116 3.17 -10.38 11.26
CA GLY A 116 3.24 -11.83 11.02
C GLY A 116 4.56 -12.28 10.42
N LEU A 117 5.18 -11.44 9.57
CA LEU A 117 6.56 -11.61 9.11
C LEU A 117 7.55 -11.51 10.28
N GLY A 118 7.29 -10.60 11.21
CA GLY A 118 8.08 -10.41 12.42
C GLY A 118 9.42 -9.70 12.18
N TYR A 119 10.15 -9.49 13.27
CA TYR A 119 11.44 -8.80 13.25
C TYR A 119 12.58 -9.66 12.68
N GLY A 120 13.71 -9.00 12.40
CA GLY A 120 14.95 -9.63 11.95
C GLY A 120 14.99 -9.94 10.45
N LEU A 121 14.06 -9.38 9.67
CA LEU A 121 14.04 -9.45 8.22
C LEU A 121 14.16 -8.05 7.62
N ARG A 122 14.82 -7.96 6.46
CA ARG A 122 14.82 -6.82 5.57
C ARG A 122 13.57 -6.90 4.71
N LEU A 123 12.64 -5.98 4.96
CA LEU A 123 11.34 -5.96 4.30
C LEU A 123 11.18 -4.70 3.46
N ALA A 124 10.86 -4.89 2.17
CA ALA A 124 10.46 -3.79 1.29
C ALA A 124 8.93 -3.70 1.23
N TYR A 125 8.39 -2.50 1.33
CA TYR A 125 7.00 -2.21 1.03
C TYR A 125 6.88 -1.65 -0.38
N VAL A 126 5.93 -2.15 -1.17
CA VAL A 126 5.67 -1.66 -2.54
C VAL A 126 4.24 -1.15 -2.62
N GLN A 127 4.07 0.17 -2.83
CA GLN A 127 2.75 0.76 -3.00
C GLN A 127 2.27 0.63 -4.44
N LEU A 128 1.20 -0.13 -4.63
CA LEU A 128 0.60 -0.45 -5.92
C LEU A 128 -0.33 0.66 -6.44
N PRO A 129 -0.44 0.87 -7.76
CA PRO A 129 -1.15 2.00 -8.36
C PRO A 129 -2.68 1.90 -8.33
N GLY A 130 -3.26 0.84 -7.74
CA GLY A 130 -4.72 0.65 -7.64
C GLY A 130 -5.49 1.75 -6.89
N GLY A 131 -4.77 2.59 -6.16
CA GLY A 131 -5.28 3.85 -5.60
C GLY A 131 -4.11 4.82 -5.50
N ALA A 132 -3.43 5.06 -6.63
CA ALA A 132 -2.16 5.78 -6.66
C ALA A 132 -2.22 7.12 -5.91
N LEU A 133 -1.29 7.29 -4.98
CA LEU A 133 -1.15 8.46 -4.12
C LEU A 133 0.29 8.57 -3.61
N PRO A 134 0.70 9.71 -3.03
CA PRO A 134 2.02 9.81 -2.41
C PRO A 134 2.14 8.92 -1.16
N VAL A 135 3.14 8.04 -1.13
CA VAL A 135 3.43 7.10 -0.01
C VAL A 135 3.58 7.86 1.32
N SER A 136 4.09 9.09 1.27
CA SER A 136 4.21 10.03 2.39
C SER A 136 2.91 10.26 3.16
N LEU A 137 1.74 10.04 2.55
CA LEU A 137 0.42 10.10 3.20
C LEU A 137 0.29 9.09 4.35
N SER A 138 0.98 7.95 4.27
CA SER A 138 0.72 6.82 5.15
C SER A 138 1.44 6.91 6.49
N ASP A 139 0.70 7.27 7.53
CA ASP A 139 1.20 7.18 8.91
C ASP A 139 1.56 5.75 9.30
N ALA A 140 0.89 4.75 8.72
CA ALA A 140 1.17 3.34 8.97
C ALA A 140 2.54 2.92 8.45
N ILE A 141 2.90 3.29 7.22
CA ILE A 141 4.23 2.99 6.66
C ILE A 141 5.31 3.70 7.47
N ARG A 142 5.10 4.96 7.86
CA ARG A 142 6.02 5.68 8.74
C ARG A 142 6.21 4.98 10.08
N ALA A 143 5.12 4.56 10.72
CA ALA A 143 5.17 3.85 12.00
C ALA A 143 5.90 2.50 11.93
N LEU A 144 5.73 1.76 10.82
CA LEU A 144 6.40 0.49 10.56
C LEU A 144 7.90 0.68 10.28
N LYS A 145 8.28 1.73 9.53
CA LYS A 145 9.69 2.11 9.33
C LYS A 145 10.37 2.49 10.63
N THR A 146 9.75 3.33 11.46
CA THR A 146 10.28 3.69 12.80
C THR A 146 10.51 2.46 13.68
N ARG A 147 9.66 1.44 13.55
CA ARG A 147 9.79 0.17 14.27
C ARG A 147 10.76 -0.82 13.60
N ARG A 148 11.31 -0.50 12.42
CA ARG A 148 12.17 -1.41 11.62
C ARG A 148 11.47 -2.70 11.19
N LEU A 149 10.16 -2.62 10.95
CA LEU A 149 9.39 -3.69 10.31
C LEU A 149 9.32 -3.50 8.79
N ILE A 150 9.68 -2.32 8.29
CA ILE A 150 9.91 -2.03 6.87
C ILE A 150 11.22 -1.25 6.81
N GLU A 151 12.11 -1.62 5.90
CA GLU A 151 13.37 -0.93 5.66
C GLU A 151 13.22 0.13 4.57
N ALA A 152 12.55 -0.21 3.47
CA ALA A 152 12.31 0.70 2.34
C ALA A 152 10.86 0.67 1.86
N ALA A 153 10.34 1.82 1.45
CA ALA A 153 9.04 1.99 0.82
C ALA A 153 9.19 2.43 -0.64
N VAL A 154 8.64 1.65 -1.56
CA VAL A 154 8.76 1.84 -3.01
C VAL A 154 7.44 2.37 -3.57
N GLY A 155 7.50 3.49 -4.28
CA GLY A 155 6.39 4.01 -5.08
C GLY A 155 6.40 3.41 -6.48
N VAL A 156 5.29 2.80 -6.90
CA VAL A 156 5.15 2.25 -8.26
C VAL A 156 4.23 3.10 -9.14
N GLY A 157 4.66 3.34 -10.39
CA GLY A 157 3.85 3.99 -11.41
C GLY A 157 3.47 5.42 -11.02
N ALA A 158 2.19 5.64 -10.72
CA ALA A 158 1.67 6.95 -10.31
C ALA A 158 1.77 7.22 -8.79
N CYS A 159 2.23 6.27 -7.98
CA CYS A 159 2.50 6.48 -6.56
C CYS A 159 3.74 7.35 -6.37
N LEU A 160 3.68 8.40 -5.55
CA LEU A 160 4.77 9.38 -5.33
C LEU A 160 5.43 9.18 -3.95
N ASP A 161 6.50 9.93 -3.66
CA ASP A 161 7.14 10.02 -2.34
C ASP A 161 7.54 8.68 -1.68
N GLY A 162 7.89 7.68 -2.48
CA GLY A 162 8.58 6.49 -1.97
C GLY A 162 10.06 6.82 -1.74
N ASP A 163 10.70 6.09 -0.83
CA ASP A 163 12.16 6.10 -0.67
C ASP A 163 12.87 5.74 -1.98
N VAL A 164 12.22 4.84 -2.73
CA VAL A 164 12.62 4.41 -4.05
C VAL A 164 11.42 4.49 -4.99
N GLN A 165 11.69 4.74 -6.26
CA GLN A 165 10.68 4.91 -7.30
C GLN A 165 10.91 3.89 -8.41
N CYS A 166 9.86 3.15 -8.79
CA CYS A 166 9.91 2.16 -9.86
C CYS A 166 8.78 2.39 -10.86
N MET A 167 9.01 2.15 -12.15
CA MET A 167 8.00 2.39 -13.20
C MET A 167 6.79 1.48 -13.03
N ASN A 168 7.01 0.24 -12.63
CA ASN A 168 5.97 -0.76 -12.49
C ASN A 168 6.33 -1.77 -11.38
N VAL A 169 5.42 -2.69 -11.07
CA VAL A 169 5.62 -3.67 -9.99
C VAL A 169 6.72 -4.67 -10.33
N TYR A 170 6.99 -4.95 -11.60
CA TYR A 170 8.07 -5.87 -12.00
C TYR A 170 9.44 -5.26 -11.68
N SER A 171 9.67 -3.99 -12.04
CA SER A 171 10.93 -3.31 -11.71
C SER A 171 11.09 -3.13 -10.20
N ALA A 172 10.02 -2.87 -9.45
CA ALA A 172 10.07 -2.81 -7.98
C ALA A 172 10.47 -4.15 -7.34
N LEU A 173 9.92 -5.26 -7.83
CA LEU A 173 10.27 -6.59 -7.32
C LEU A 173 11.69 -6.99 -7.71
N ALA A 174 12.10 -6.73 -8.96
CA ALA A 174 13.47 -6.98 -9.43
C ALA A 174 14.50 -6.14 -8.64
N TRP A 175 14.18 -4.88 -8.35
CA TRP A 175 14.97 -4.04 -7.45
C TRP A 175 15.08 -4.65 -6.06
N ALA A 176 13.97 -5.11 -5.46
CA ALA A 176 14.01 -5.76 -4.16
C ALA A 176 14.86 -7.06 -4.15
N GLY A 177 14.85 -7.83 -5.25
CA GLY A 177 15.74 -8.98 -5.43
C GLY A 177 17.21 -8.58 -5.55
N THR A 178 17.51 -7.49 -6.26
CA THR A 178 18.88 -6.95 -6.42
C THR A 178 19.47 -6.47 -5.10
N GLU A 179 18.64 -5.82 -4.28
CA GLU A 179 19.00 -5.32 -2.96
C GLU A 179 18.95 -6.40 -1.86
N GLU A 180 18.72 -7.67 -2.22
CA GLU A 180 18.70 -8.83 -1.32
C GLU A 180 17.73 -8.64 -0.12
N PHE A 181 16.51 -8.17 -0.38
CA PHE A 181 15.45 -8.17 0.63
C PHE A 181 14.99 -9.60 0.94
N ASP A 182 14.59 -9.84 2.19
CA ASP A 182 14.11 -11.17 2.62
C ASP A 182 12.67 -11.44 2.16
N ALA A 183 11.85 -10.38 2.09
CA ALA A 183 10.49 -10.44 1.59
C ALA A 183 9.98 -9.06 1.15
N VAL A 184 8.92 -9.07 0.33
CA VAL A 184 8.24 -7.85 -0.13
C VAL A 184 6.78 -7.87 0.30
N VAL A 185 6.27 -6.73 0.79
CA VAL A 185 4.85 -6.50 1.08
C VAL A 185 4.30 -5.49 0.09
N CYS A 186 3.49 -5.97 -0.86
CA CYS A 186 2.80 -5.15 -1.85
C CYS A 186 1.40 -4.79 -1.35
N ALA A 187 1.00 -3.51 -1.40
CA ALA A 187 -0.38 -3.11 -1.14
C ALA A 187 -0.78 -1.88 -1.94
N VAL A 188 -2.08 -1.74 -2.23
CA VAL A 188 -2.62 -0.43 -2.64
C VAL A 188 -2.49 0.57 -1.49
N GLY A 189 -2.35 1.85 -1.83
CA GLY A 189 -2.41 2.93 -0.84
C GLY A 189 -3.79 3.05 -0.16
N PRO A 190 -3.90 3.84 0.94
CA PRO A 190 -5.18 4.11 1.59
C PRO A 190 -6.19 4.77 0.63
N GLY A 191 -7.49 4.57 0.88
CA GLY A 191 -8.53 5.21 0.07
C GLY A 191 -8.72 4.60 -1.33
N ILE A 192 -8.58 3.27 -1.45
CA ILE A 192 -8.80 2.52 -2.68
C ILE A 192 -10.01 2.99 -3.50
N ALA A 193 -9.79 3.24 -4.79
CA ALA A 193 -10.86 3.61 -5.71
C ALA A 193 -11.70 2.38 -6.09
N GLY A 194 -13.00 2.58 -6.22
CA GLY A 194 -13.89 1.52 -6.70
C GLY A 194 -15.23 2.05 -7.17
N THR A 195 -15.70 1.54 -8.29
CA THR A 195 -17.03 1.84 -8.86
C THR A 195 -18.13 0.95 -8.28
N GLY A 196 -17.76 -0.02 -7.45
CA GLY A 196 -18.66 -1.04 -6.91
C GLY A 196 -18.92 -2.21 -7.86
N SER A 197 -18.30 -2.23 -9.05
CA SER A 197 -18.39 -3.36 -9.98
C SER A 197 -17.33 -4.43 -9.68
N HIS A 198 -17.48 -5.61 -10.30
CA HIS A 198 -16.60 -6.76 -10.08
C HIS A 198 -15.14 -6.49 -10.48
N LEU A 199 -14.91 -5.78 -11.59
CA LEU A 199 -13.56 -5.48 -12.08
C LEU A 199 -13.14 -4.02 -11.88
N GLY A 200 -14.07 -3.14 -11.49
CA GLY A 200 -13.84 -1.70 -11.37
C GLY A 200 -13.36 -1.30 -9.99
N HIS A 201 -12.33 -1.95 -9.44
CA HIS A 201 -11.74 -1.58 -8.16
C HIS A 201 -10.22 -1.70 -8.14
N GLY A 202 -9.57 -0.80 -7.41
CA GLY A 202 -8.11 -0.73 -7.26
C GLY A 202 -7.45 -1.97 -6.68
N GLY A 203 -8.21 -2.76 -5.91
CA GLY A 203 -7.68 -3.91 -5.18
C GLY A 203 -7.16 -5.03 -6.10
N LEU A 204 -7.52 -5.00 -7.39
CA LEU A 204 -6.96 -5.89 -8.40
C LEU A 204 -5.46 -5.66 -8.63
N ALA A 205 -4.90 -4.52 -8.21
CA ALA A 205 -3.46 -4.33 -8.29
C ALA A 205 -2.68 -5.37 -7.47
N ALA A 206 -3.29 -5.98 -6.45
CA ALA A 206 -2.71 -7.12 -5.73
C ALA A 206 -2.56 -8.36 -6.62
N THR A 207 -3.47 -8.58 -7.57
CA THR A 207 -3.36 -9.61 -8.61
C THR A 207 -2.17 -9.34 -9.52
N ASP A 208 -1.98 -8.07 -9.94
CA ASP A 208 -0.86 -7.69 -10.79
C ASP A 208 0.48 -7.96 -10.07
N ALA A 209 0.56 -7.66 -8.78
CA ALA A 209 1.73 -7.98 -7.96
C ALA A 209 1.97 -9.49 -7.83
N ALA A 210 0.92 -10.29 -7.63
CA ALA A 210 1.05 -11.74 -7.54
C ALA A 210 1.51 -12.35 -8.88
N ASN A 211 0.95 -11.88 -10.00
CA ASN A 211 1.37 -12.30 -11.34
C ASN A 211 2.81 -11.90 -11.64
N ALA A 212 3.23 -10.69 -11.25
CA ALA A 212 4.60 -10.23 -11.41
C ALA A 212 5.59 -11.06 -10.60
N ALA A 213 5.27 -11.33 -9.32
CA ALA A 213 6.08 -12.17 -8.47
C ALA A 213 6.22 -13.60 -9.03
N ALA A 214 5.11 -14.20 -9.51
CA ALA A 214 5.16 -15.51 -10.15
C ALA A 214 6.01 -15.51 -11.44
N ALA A 215 5.88 -14.47 -12.27
CA ALA A 215 6.65 -14.34 -13.51
C ALA A 215 8.16 -14.21 -13.24
N LEU A 216 8.54 -13.55 -12.14
CA LEU A 216 9.92 -13.41 -11.69
C LEU A 216 10.37 -14.56 -10.77
N GLN A 217 9.65 -15.68 -10.72
CA GLN A 217 10.02 -16.87 -9.93
C GLN A 217 10.11 -16.63 -8.41
N GLY A 218 9.34 -15.67 -7.88
CA GLY A 218 9.11 -15.50 -6.45
C GLY A 218 8.03 -16.43 -5.90
N ALA A 219 7.70 -16.25 -4.62
CA ALA A 219 6.65 -16.99 -3.92
C ALA A 219 5.50 -16.05 -3.51
N PRO A 220 4.52 -15.79 -4.41
CA PRO A 220 3.43 -14.88 -4.10
C PRO A 220 2.46 -15.46 -3.06
N VAL A 221 2.19 -14.66 -2.03
CA VAL A 221 1.23 -14.93 -0.96
C VAL A 221 0.10 -13.89 -1.03
N LEU A 222 -1.13 -14.30 -1.37
CA LEU A 222 -2.27 -13.40 -1.42
C LEU A 222 -2.93 -13.28 -0.04
N ALA A 223 -2.99 -12.05 0.48
CA ALA A 223 -3.65 -11.76 1.75
C ALA A 223 -5.16 -11.65 1.54
N VAL A 224 -5.91 -12.63 2.05
CA VAL A 224 -7.36 -12.66 1.90
C VAL A 224 -8.01 -11.63 2.82
N ARG A 225 -8.80 -10.72 2.26
CA ARG A 225 -9.69 -9.86 3.04
C ARG A 225 -10.88 -10.67 3.53
N VAL A 226 -10.95 -10.86 4.84
CA VAL A 226 -12.10 -11.39 5.57
C VAL A 226 -12.69 -10.27 6.42
N SER A 227 -14.01 -10.15 6.46
CA SER A 227 -14.65 -9.31 7.47
C SER A 227 -16.00 -9.89 7.84
N THR A 228 -16.39 -9.83 9.11
CA THR A 228 -17.74 -10.24 9.55
C THR A 228 -18.67 -9.05 9.78
N GLN A 229 -18.11 -7.84 9.90
CA GLN A 229 -18.84 -6.63 10.29
C GLN A 229 -19.04 -5.61 9.17
N ASP A 230 -18.60 -5.88 7.93
CA ASP A 230 -18.89 -4.96 6.81
C ASP A 230 -20.41 -4.86 6.58
N VAL A 231 -20.91 -3.62 6.56
CA VAL A 231 -22.33 -3.32 6.32
C VAL A 231 -22.78 -3.73 4.92
N ARG A 232 -21.84 -3.84 3.97
CA ARG A 232 -22.09 -4.30 2.61
C ARG A 232 -22.03 -5.83 2.60
N GLU A 233 -23.16 -6.47 2.34
CA GLU A 233 -23.30 -7.94 2.35
C GLU A 233 -22.21 -8.67 1.53
N ARG A 234 -21.87 -8.15 0.34
CA ARG A 234 -20.81 -8.69 -0.53
C ARG A 234 -19.39 -8.69 0.05
N HIS A 235 -19.18 -8.05 1.20
CA HIS A 235 -17.90 -7.98 1.91
C HIS A 235 -17.94 -8.72 3.27
N ARG A 236 -19.04 -9.43 3.58
CA ARG A 236 -19.12 -10.33 4.74
C ARG A 236 -18.54 -11.69 4.38
N GLY A 237 -17.79 -12.29 5.30
CA GLY A 237 -16.94 -13.45 5.00
C GLY A 237 -15.74 -13.03 4.15
N VAL A 238 -15.43 -13.80 3.10
CA VAL A 238 -14.39 -13.42 2.14
C VAL A 238 -14.93 -12.36 1.19
N SER A 239 -14.25 -11.21 1.11
CA SER A 239 -14.66 -10.12 0.24
C SER A 239 -14.72 -10.54 -1.22
N HIS A 240 -15.75 -10.09 -1.93
CA HIS A 240 -15.85 -10.23 -3.38
C HIS A 240 -14.61 -9.70 -4.14
N HIS A 241 -13.94 -8.67 -3.62
CA HIS A 241 -12.68 -8.16 -4.21
C HIS A 241 -11.55 -9.19 -4.11
N SER A 242 -11.45 -9.90 -2.98
CA SER A 242 -10.48 -11.00 -2.83
C SER A 242 -10.76 -12.12 -3.81
N ARG A 243 -12.04 -12.45 -4.03
CA ARG A 243 -12.43 -13.48 -5.00
C ARG A 243 -12.04 -13.09 -6.43
N ALA A 244 -12.39 -11.88 -6.87
CA ALA A 244 -12.00 -11.38 -8.19
C ALA A 244 -10.49 -11.40 -8.37
N ALA A 245 -9.74 -11.00 -7.34
CA ALA A 245 -8.28 -11.03 -7.38
C ALA A 245 -7.73 -12.44 -7.58
N LEU A 246 -8.26 -13.43 -6.85
CA LEU A 246 -7.86 -14.83 -6.93
C LEU A 246 -8.20 -15.47 -8.29
N GLU A 247 -9.36 -15.15 -8.86
CA GLU A 247 -9.80 -15.66 -10.17
C GLU A 247 -8.92 -15.16 -11.33
N LEU A 248 -8.28 -14.00 -11.17
CA LEU A 248 -7.40 -13.37 -12.17
C LEU A 248 -5.91 -13.68 -12.00
N CYS A 249 -5.53 -14.42 -10.94
CA CYS A 249 -4.15 -14.85 -10.75
C CYS A 249 -3.81 -16.01 -11.69
N LEU A 250 -2.82 -15.79 -12.56
CA LEU A 250 -2.44 -16.71 -13.63
C LEU A 250 -1.33 -17.68 -13.20
N GLY A 251 -0.42 -17.22 -12.33
CA GLY A 251 0.73 -17.98 -11.85
C GLY A 251 0.43 -18.91 -10.67
N SER A 252 1.47 -19.57 -10.16
CA SER A 252 1.44 -20.24 -8.85
C SER A 252 1.35 -19.20 -7.74
N PHE A 253 0.43 -19.38 -6.81
CA PHE A 253 0.29 -18.57 -5.62
C PHE A 253 -0.30 -19.40 -4.49
N VAL A 254 -0.13 -18.92 -3.26
CA VAL A 254 -0.76 -19.46 -2.06
C VAL A 254 -1.56 -18.38 -1.34
N THR A 255 -2.64 -18.77 -0.66
CA THR A 255 -3.35 -17.89 0.28
C THR A 255 -3.16 -18.41 1.68
N ALA A 256 -2.90 -17.51 2.63
CA ALA A 256 -2.97 -17.88 4.04
C ALA A 256 -4.42 -17.78 4.52
N TRP A 257 -4.83 -18.74 5.34
CA TRP A 257 -6.15 -18.78 5.95
C TRP A 257 -6.03 -19.01 7.46
N PRO A 258 -6.64 -18.16 8.31
CA PRO A 258 -6.45 -18.27 9.75
C PRO A 258 -7.15 -19.50 10.33
N HIS A 259 -6.46 -20.24 11.20
CA HIS A 259 -7.06 -21.32 12.00
C HIS A 259 -8.25 -20.81 12.82
N GLY A 260 -9.31 -21.63 12.92
CA GLY A 260 -10.50 -21.30 13.69
C GLY A 260 -11.60 -20.56 12.91
N LEU A 261 -11.33 -20.17 11.66
CA LEU A 261 -12.34 -19.63 10.76
C LEU A 261 -12.67 -20.67 9.68
N PRO A 262 -13.93 -21.11 9.51
CA PRO A 262 -14.29 -22.02 8.42
C PRO A 262 -14.07 -21.37 7.04
N PRO A 263 -13.25 -21.98 6.16
CA PRO A 263 -13.01 -21.46 4.82
C PRO A 263 -14.25 -21.64 3.93
N PRO A 264 -14.53 -20.71 3.00
CA PRO A 264 -15.57 -20.92 2.03
C PRO A 264 -15.19 -22.07 1.07
N ALA A 265 -16.18 -22.85 0.63
CA ALA A 265 -15.96 -24.06 -0.16
C ALA A 265 -15.17 -23.84 -1.46
N TRP A 266 -15.24 -22.63 -2.03
CA TRP A 266 -14.55 -22.27 -3.28
C TRP A 266 -13.07 -21.86 -3.09
N LEU A 267 -12.61 -21.63 -1.85
CA LEU A 267 -11.22 -21.24 -1.56
C LEU A 267 -10.33 -22.49 -1.43
N HIS A 268 -10.03 -23.10 -2.57
CA HIS A 268 -9.29 -24.36 -2.64
C HIS A 268 -7.77 -24.19 -2.43
N ARG A 269 -7.17 -23.12 -2.95
CA ARG A 269 -5.71 -22.87 -2.86
C ARG A 269 -5.38 -22.07 -1.61
N ARG A 270 -5.36 -22.73 -0.45
CA ARG A 270 -5.04 -22.11 0.84
C ARG A 270 -4.12 -22.99 1.68
N GLU A 271 -3.36 -22.35 2.53
CA GLU A 271 -2.70 -22.97 3.67
C GLU A 271 -3.31 -22.44 4.96
N GLU A 272 -3.65 -23.36 5.86
CA GLU A 272 -4.19 -23.02 7.16
C GLU A 272 -3.03 -22.63 8.09
N VAL A 273 -3.14 -21.45 8.68
CA VAL A 273 -2.08 -20.83 9.47
C VAL A 273 -2.61 -20.53 10.86
N ASP A 274 -1.87 -20.98 11.87
CA ASP A 274 -2.14 -20.58 13.24
C ASP A 274 -1.96 -19.05 13.37
N VAL A 275 -2.91 -18.39 14.02
CA VAL A 275 -2.87 -16.93 14.26
C VAL A 275 -2.85 -16.59 15.74
N THR A 276 -2.64 -17.58 16.62
CA THR A 276 -2.56 -17.36 18.06
C THR A 276 -1.55 -16.26 18.40
N GLY A 277 -1.97 -15.28 19.20
CA GLY A 277 -1.13 -14.15 19.63
C GLY A 277 -1.05 -12.99 18.63
N TRP A 278 -1.84 -13.00 17.55
CA TRP A 278 -1.87 -11.89 16.59
C TRP A 278 -2.26 -10.56 17.26
N GLU A 279 -3.18 -10.58 18.24
CA GLU A 279 -3.63 -9.39 18.98
C GLU A 279 -2.46 -8.74 19.70
N THR A 280 -1.71 -9.54 20.48
CA THR A 280 -0.55 -9.06 21.24
C THR A 280 0.56 -8.58 20.31
N THR A 281 0.82 -9.30 19.22
CA THR A 281 1.89 -8.95 18.27
C THR A 281 1.58 -7.66 17.51
N CYS A 282 0.30 -7.40 17.24
CA CYS A 282 -0.13 -6.21 16.51
C CYS A 282 -0.55 -5.03 17.41
N ALA A 283 -0.61 -5.20 18.73
CA ALA A 283 -1.20 -4.23 19.67
C ALA A 283 -0.65 -2.79 19.52
N ASP A 284 0.67 -2.66 19.31
CA ASP A 284 1.34 -1.35 19.18
C ASP A 284 1.43 -0.83 17.74
N LEU A 285 0.72 -1.47 16.80
CA LEU A 285 0.68 -1.11 15.39
C LEU A 285 -0.59 -0.32 15.03
N PRO A 286 -0.54 0.49 13.97
CA PRO A 286 -1.72 1.21 13.50
C PRO A 286 -2.71 0.23 12.84
N LEU A 287 -3.74 -0.14 13.61
CA LEU A 287 -4.78 -1.08 13.20
C LEU A 287 -6.12 -0.35 13.06
N ASP A 288 -6.41 0.13 11.86
CA ASP A 288 -7.73 0.65 11.48
C ASP A 288 -8.14 0.10 10.12
N HIS A 289 -9.38 -0.38 10.02
CA HIS A 289 -9.97 -0.80 8.77
C HIS A 289 -11.35 -0.16 8.58
N MET A 290 -11.38 0.96 7.85
CA MET A 290 -12.61 1.72 7.56
C MET A 290 -13.30 2.16 8.85
N GLY A 291 -12.52 2.69 9.81
CA GLY A 291 -13.02 3.15 11.10
C GLY A 291 -13.31 2.03 12.10
N ARG A 292 -12.91 0.79 11.79
CA ARG A 292 -13.06 -0.36 12.69
C ARG A 292 -11.70 -0.86 13.19
N GLY A 293 -11.60 -1.08 14.49
CA GLY A 293 -10.42 -1.63 15.14
C GLY A 293 -10.42 -3.16 15.28
N PRO A 294 -9.36 -3.73 15.89
CA PRO A 294 -9.20 -5.17 16.14
C PRO A 294 -10.36 -5.81 16.90
N ASP A 295 -10.96 -5.09 17.86
CA ASP A 295 -12.07 -5.58 18.66
C ASP A 295 -13.37 -5.69 17.85
N GLU A 296 -13.50 -4.91 16.78
CA GLU A 296 -14.69 -4.86 15.94
C GLU A 296 -14.59 -5.84 14.77
N ASP A 297 -13.42 -5.97 14.12
CA ASP A 297 -13.23 -6.82 12.94
C ASP A 297 -11.98 -7.72 13.06
N PRO A 298 -11.90 -8.59 14.08
CA PRO A 298 -10.67 -9.32 14.43
C PRO A 298 -10.18 -10.22 13.29
N TRP A 299 -11.10 -10.87 12.57
CA TRP A 299 -10.75 -11.77 11.48
C TRP A 299 -10.11 -11.06 10.29
N PHE A 300 -10.36 -9.76 10.09
CA PHE A 300 -9.66 -8.97 9.08
C PHE A 300 -8.16 -8.91 9.39
N PHE A 301 -7.82 -8.52 10.61
CA PHE A 301 -6.43 -8.37 11.04
C PHE A 301 -5.74 -9.73 11.20
N ALA A 302 -6.41 -10.73 11.77
CA ALA A 302 -5.89 -12.09 11.89
C ALA A 302 -5.61 -12.73 10.52
N SER A 303 -6.47 -12.52 9.51
CA SER A 303 -6.24 -13.04 8.16
C SER A 303 -5.04 -12.37 7.47
N ALA A 304 -4.85 -11.06 7.69
CA ALA A 304 -3.67 -10.36 7.20
C ALA A 304 -2.39 -10.83 7.92
N PHE A 305 -2.45 -11.01 9.24
CA PHE A 305 -1.35 -11.57 10.03
C PHE A 305 -0.97 -12.99 9.58
N ALA A 306 -1.96 -13.84 9.25
CA ALA A 306 -1.73 -15.18 8.69
C ALA A 306 -0.90 -15.13 7.41
N ALA A 307 -1.16 -14.16 6.51
CA ALA A 307 -0.38 -13.99 5.28
C ALA A 307 1.08 -13.63 5.57
N GLY A 308 1.32 -12.79 6.58
CA GLY A 308 2.66 -12.50 7.09
C GLY A 308 3.37 -13.75 7.65
N ARG A 309 2.69 -14.54 8.49
CA ARG A 309 3.24 -15.78 9.07
C ARG A 309 3.56 -16.83 8.01
N LEU A 310 2.69 -16.99 7.01
CA LEU A 310 2.95 -17.89 5.89
C LEU A 310 4.19 -17.42 5.11
N ALA A 311 4.26 -16.14 4.75
CA ALA A 311 5.43 -15.58 4.08
C ALA A 311 6.71 -15.78 4.89
N ARG A 312 6.68 -15.62 6.22
CA ARG A 312 7.83 -15.89 7.09
C ARG A 312 8.36 -17.31 6.96
N SER A 313 7.48 -18.30 6.81
CA SER A 313 7.88 -19.71 6.62
C SER A 313 8.52 -20.00 5.27
N LEU A 314 8.41 -19.06 4.31
CA LEU A 314 8.98 -19.17 2.96
C LEU A 314 10.31 -18.41 2.82
N VAL A 315 10.67 -17.56 3.79
CA VAL A 315 11.99 -16.91 3.84
C VAL A 315 13.07 -17.96 4.09
N ARG A 316 14.18 -17.89 3.34
CA ARG A 316 15.29 -18.85 3.40
C ARG A 316 16.36 -18.47 4.42
#